data_AF-H6N6S8-F1
#
_entry.id   AF-H6N6S8-F1
#
_cell.length_a   1.000
_cell.length_b   1.000
_cell.length_c   1.000
_cell.angle_alpha   90.00
_cell.angle_beta   90.00
_cell.angle_gamma   90.00
#
_symmetry.space_group_name_H-M   'P 1'
#
loop_
_entity.id
_entity.type
_entity.pdbx_description
1 polymer ?
#
loop_
_entity_poly.entity_id
_entity_poly.type
_entity_poly.pdbx_seq_one_letter_code
_entity_poly.pdbx_strand_id
1 'polypeptide(L)'
;MNFTSKLLIGSVSLGGTSMGAGVYALTSSGFRKTELSSEKECRFHELIGIDRFYADAFQPITKDEIKKRVEQEGDDFSPIETVCLANAGKDMFVSKKSRKWGYHDADQKDTTHQNKFKKYLEYRELVRR
;
A
#
# COMPACT_ATOMS: atom_id res chain seq x y z
N MET A 1 -5.64 67.72 -11.53
CA MET A 1 -5.15 68.74 -10.57
C MET A 1 -5.71 68.43 -9.19
N ASN A 2 -4.94 68.79 -8.16
CA ASN A 2 -5.17 68.69 -6.72
C ASN A 2 -4.60 67.46 -5.99
N PHE A 3 -3.49 67.79 -5.33
CA PHE A 3 -2.70 67.08 -4.37
C PHE A 3 -3.41 66.92 -3.02
N THR A 4 -2.81 66.05 -2.21
CA THR A 4 -2.45 66.26 -0.80
C THR A 4 -3.19 65.38 0.19
N SER A 5 -2.47 64.38 0.69
CA SER A 5 -2.50 64.05 2.11
C SER A 5 -1.06 63.78 2.54
N LYS A 6 -0.44 64.84 3.06
CA LYS A 6 0.64 64.74 4.05
C LYS A 6 -0.03 64.27 5.35
N LEU A 7 0.69 63.46 6.14
CA LEU A 7 0.62 63.23 7.60
C LEU A 7 1.06 61.76 7.82
N LEU A 8 1.89 61.33 8.76
CA LEU A 8 2.91 61.91 9.64
C LEU A 8 3.85 60.75 9.95
N ILE A 9 5.14 61.04 10.04
CA ILE A 9 6.16 60.15 10.61
C ILE A 9 5.88 60.05 12.11
N GLY A 10 5.77 58.84 12.66
CA GLY A 10 5.52 58.66 14.09
C GLY A 10 5.79 57.24 14.59
N SER A 11 6.94 57.10 15.28
CA SER A 11 7.33 56.07 16.25
C SER A 11 7.41 54.59 15.82
N VAL A 12 8.64 54.08 15.84
CA VAL A 12 8.99 52.66 15.87
C VAL A 12 8.75 52.15 17.29
N SER A 13 7.78 51.26 17.49
CA SER A 13 7.74 50.39 18.68
C SER A 13 8.25 49.02 18.26
N LEU A 14 9.55 48.81 18.49
CA LEU A 14 10.19 47.50 18.41
C LEU A 14 9.85 46.74 19.70
N GLY A 15 9.03 45.72 19.58
CA GLY A 15 8.72 44.77 20.65
C GLY A 15 7.53 43.93 20.19
N GLY A 16 7.50 42.61 20.24
CA GLY A 16 8.44 41.60 20.69
C GLY A 16 7.66 40.28 20.50
N THR A 17 8.29 39.32 19.82
CA THR A 17 7.98 37.88 19.75
C THR A 17 6.53 37.37 19.93
N SER A 18 6.04 36.81 18.82
CA SER A 18 5.42 35.47 18.69
C SER A 18 4.24 35.11 19.59
N MET A 19 3.08 34.99 18.95
CA MET A 19 2.36 33.71 18.94
C MET A 19 1.82 33.49 17.53
N GLY A 20 2.34 32.45 16.88
CA GLY A 20 1.85 32.00 15.58
C GLY A 20 0.46 31.40 15.74
N ALA A 21 -0.53 32.01 15.11
CA ALA A 21 -1.77 31.37 14.74
C ALA A 21 -1.89 31.51 13.23
N GLY A 22 -1.35 30.52 12.51
CA GLY A 22 -1.52 30.40 11.08
C GLY A 22 -3.00 30.15 10.78
N VAL A 23 -3.71 31.20 10.40
CA VAL A 23 -4.97 31.10 9.68
C VAL A 23 -4.64 30.60 8.27
N TYR A 24 -4.74 29.29 8.08
CA TYR A 24 -4.84 28.75 6.72
C TYR A 24 -6.24 29.08 6.22
N ALA A 25 -6.29 30.00 5.26
CA ALA A 25 -7.46 30.25 4.45
C ALA A 25 -8.01 28.91 3.92
N LEU A 26 -9.20 28.53 4.35
CA LEU A 26 -9.96 27.43 3.73
C LEU A 26 -10.45 27.92 2.37
N THR A 27 -9.55 27.99 1.40
CA THR A 27 -9.92 28.12 0.00
C THR A 27 -10.51 26.80 -0.45
N SER A 28 -11.82 26.85 -0.66
CA SER A 28 -12.67 25.92 -1.38
C SER A 28 -12.00 25.29 -2.60
N SER A 29 -12.41 24.03 -2.84
CA SER A 29 -12.53 23.36 -4.15
C SER A 29 -11.25 23.18 -4.97
N GLY A 30 -10.77 21.94 -4.97
CA GLY A 30 -9.91 21.43 -6.02
C GLY A 30 -9.50 20.01 -5.71
N PHE A 31 -10.07 19.05 -6.45
CA PHE A 31 -9.59 17.68 -6.56
C PHE A 31 -8.06 17.68 -6.63
N ARG A 32 -7.39 17.46 -5.50
CA ARG A 32 -6.00 17.07 -5.49
C ARG A 32 -6.03 15.56 -5.44
N LYS A 33 -5.66 14.95 -6.57
CA LYS A 33 -5.11 13.59 -6.62
C LYS A 33 -4.26 13.44 -5.37
N THR A 34 -4.75 12.65 -4.42
CA THR A 34 -3.90 12.08 -3.39
C THR A 34 -2.83 11.34 -4.18
N GLU A 35 -1.64 11.92 -4.23
CA GLU A 35 -0.42 11.16 -4.49
C GLU A 35 -0.55 9.93 -3.60
N LEU A 36 -0.69 8.76 -4.25
CA LEU A 36 -0.54 7.49 -3.58
C LEU A 36 0.78 7.62 -2.82
N SER A 37 0.64 7.71 -1.50
CA SER A 37 1.69 7.42 -0.55
C SER A 37 2.51 6.26 -1.12
N SER A 38 3.81 6.30 -0.95
CA SER A 38 4.75 5.21 -1.16
C SER A 38 4.43 4.02 -0.25
N GLU A 39 3.19 3.53 -0.32
CA GLU A 39 2.67 2.35 0.32
C GLU A 39 3.38 1.19 -0.36
N LYS A 40 4.28 0.57 0.40
CA LYS A 40 5.03 -0.59 -0.05
C LYS A 40 4.03 -1.59 -0.64
N GLU A 41 4.17 -1.90 -1.92
CA GLU A 41 3.31 -2.89 -2.55
C GLU A 41 3.44 -4.24 -1.82
N CYS A 42 2.34 -4.98 -1.72
CA CYS A 42 2.40 -6.34 -1.19
C CYS A 42 3.21 -7.24 -2.13
N ARG A 43 3.83 -8.28 -1.56
CA ARG A 43 4.58 -9.28 -2.34
C ARG A 43 3.73 -10.54 -2.45
N PHE A 44 3.33 -10.89 -3.66
CA PHE A 44 2.50 -12.06 -3.91
C PHE A 44 3.32 -13.33 -4.10
N HIS A 45 2.78 -14.42 -3.57
CA HIS A 45 3.30 -15.76 -3.75
C HIS A 45 2.17 -16.70 -4.15
N GLU A 46 2.33 -17.43 -5.24
CA GLU A 46 1.39 -18.47 -5.66
C GLU A 46 1.63 -19.74 -4.84
N LEU A 47 0.58 -20.28 -4.21
CA LEU A 47 0.62 -21.63 -3.64
C LEU A 47 0.49 -22.65 -4.76
N ILE A 48 1.58 -23.37 -5.03
CA ILE A 48 1.65 -24.41 -6.06
C ILE A 48 1.10 -25.75 -5.52
N GLY A 49 1.37 -26.05 -4.26
CA GLY A 49 0.89 -27.27 -3.61
C GLY A 49 1.37 -27.36 -2.18
N ILE A 50 0.42 -27.48 -1.23
CA ILE A 50 0.74 -27.49 0.20
C ILE A 50 1.43 -28.78 0.64
N ASP A 51 1.37 -29.84 -0.14
CA ASP A 51 2.01 -31.14 0.07
C ASP A 51 3.50 -31.15 -0.33
N ARG A 52 3.93 -30.25 -1.23
CA ARG A 52 5.31 -30.14 -1.74
C ARG A 52 6.32 -29.78 -0.67
N PHE A 53 7.62 -29.92 -0.92
CA PHE A 53 8.63 -29.39 0.00
C PHE A 53 8.48 -27.86 0.14
N TYR A 54 8.79 -27.27 1.30
CA TYR A 54 8.47 -25.85 1.55
C TYR A 54 9.13 -24.89 0.55
N ALA A 55 10.32 -25.23 0.01
CA ALA A 55 10.99 -24.41 -0.99
C ALA A 55 10.24 -24.34 -2.34
N ASP A 56 9.43 -25.36 -2.65
CA ASP A 56 8.70 -25.52 -3.92
C ASP A 56 7.17 -25.43 -3.74
N ALA A 57 6.71 -25.28 -2.51
CA ALA A 57 5.28 -25.15 -2.19
C ALA A 57 4.72 -23.80 -2.65
N PHE A 58 5.57 -22.78 -2.72
CA PHE A 58 5.20 -21.43 -3.13
C PHE A 58 6.15 -20.89 -4.19
N GLN A 59 5.63 -20.03 -5.06
CA GLN A 59 6.41 -19.35 -6.09
C GLN A 59 6.14 -17.85 -6.02
N PRO A 60 7.16 -16.97 -6.08
CA PRO A 60 6.90 -15.53 -6.19
C PRO A 60 6.17 -15.25 -7.51
N ILE A 61 5.18 -14.37 -7.46
CA ILE A 61 4.45 -13.91 -8.63
C ILE A 61 4.26 -12.40 -8.55
N THR A 62 4.40 -11.70 -9.67
CA THR A 62 4.17 -10.25 -9.68
C THR A 62 2.67 -9.95 -9.70
N LYS A 63 2.28 -8.76 -9.22
CA LYS A 63 0.89 -8.30 -9.24
C LYS A 63 0.28 -8.37 -10.65
N ASP A 64 1.03 -7.93 -11.66
CA ASP A 64 0.56 -7.92 -13.05
C ASP A 64 0.39 -9.33 -13.61
N GLU A 65 1.30 -10.26 -13.29
CA GLU A 65 1.18 -11.66 -13.72
C GLU A 65 -0.05 -12.34 -13.11
N ILE A 66 -0.27 -12.20 -11.81
CA ILE A 66 -1.44 -12.82 -11.17
C ILE A 66 -2.72 -12.17 -11.68
N LYS A 67 -2.76 -10.84 -11.79
CA LYS A 67 -3.92 -10.11 -12.32
C LYS A 67 -4.28 -10.60 -13.72
N LYS A 68 -3.28 -10.68 -14.61
CA LYS A 68 -3.48 -11.18 -15.98
C LYS A 68 -4.03 -12.62 -15.98
N ARG A 69 -3.51 -13.52 -15.15
CA ARG A 69 -4.00 -14.91 -15.08
C ARG A 69 -5.45 -14.98 -14.58
N VAL A 70 -5.76 -14.21 -13.54
CA VAL A 70 -7.12 -14.11 -12.97
C VAL A 70 -8.11 -13.63 -14.03
N GLU A 71 -7.78 -12.54 -14.73
CA GLU A 71 -8.63 -11.98 -15.78
C GLU A 71 -8.77 -12.92 -17.00
N GLN A 72 -7.68 -13.60 -17.40
CA GLN A 72 -7.71 -14.57 -18.51
C GLN A 72 -8.62 -15.77 -18.23
N GLU A 73 -8.77 -16.14 -16.97
CA GLU A 73 -9.66 -17.22 -16.53
C GLU A 73 -11.09 -16.75 -16.23
N GLY A 74 -11.36 -15.45 -16.38
CA GLY A 74 -12.68 -14.85 -16.15
C GLY A 74 -13.03 -14.63 -14.68
N ASP A 75 -12.03 -14.65 -13.79
CA ASP A 75 -12.19 -14.33 -12.37
C ASP A 75 -11.97 -12.82 -12.10
N ASP A 76 -12.42 -12.37 -10.92
CA ASP A 76 -12.24 -11.00 -10.44
C ASP A 76 -10.98 -10.88 -9.56
N PHE A 77 -10.06 -9.98 -9.94
CA PHE A 77 -8.84 -9.69 -9.18
C PHE A 77 -9.07 -8.75 -7.99
N SER A 78 -10.18 -7.99 -7.98
CA SER A 78 -10.47 -6.95 -6.98
C SER A 78 -10.39 -7.44 -5.52
N PRO A 79 -10.84 -8.66 -5.16
CA PRO A 79 -10.70 -9.17 -3.81
C PRO A 79 -9.24 -9.37 -3.39
N ILE A 80 -8.39 -9.86 -4.30
CA ILE A 80 -6.95 -10.04 -4.03
C ILE A 80 -6.28 -8.68 -3.85
N GLU A 81 -6.60 -7.72 -4.71
CA GLU A 81 -6.09 -6.35 -4.62
C GLU A 81 -6.51 -5.66 -3.32
N THR A 82 -7.76 -5.83 -2.89
CA THR A 82 -8.27 -5.25 -1.64
C THR A 82 -7.48 -5.74 -0.42
N VAL A 83 -7.22 -7.06 -0.33
CA VAL A 83 -6.46 -7.60 0.81
C VAL A 83 -4.99 -7.18 0.76
N CYS A 84 -4.42 -7.05 -0.45
CA CYS A 84 -3.08 -6.51 -0.65
C CYS A 84 -2.94 -5.08 -0.13
N LEU A 85 -3.88 -4.21 -0.48
CA LEU A 85 -3.91 -2.82 0.01
C LEU A 85 -4.03 -2.77 1.54
N ALA A 86 -4.85 -3.64 2.13
CA ALA A 86 -4.97 -3.75 3.59
C ALA A 86 -3.70 -4.31 4.28
N ASN A 87 -2.79 -4.92 3.53
CA ASN A 87 -1.57 -5.57 4.04
C ASN A 87 -0.30 -5.07 3.33
N ALA A 88 -0.26 -3.78 3.00
CA ALA A 88 0.86 -3.14 2.34
C ALA A 88 2.21 -3.51 2.98
N GLY A 89 3.18 -3.87 2.14
CA GLY A 89 4.55 -4.23 2.52
C GLY A 89 4.75 -5.65 3.09
N LYS A 90 3.68 -6.45 3.21
CA LYS A 90 3.75 -7.84 3.67
C LYS A 90 3.84 -8.83 2.52
N ASP A 91 4.41 -10.00 2.80
CA ASP A 91 4.33 -11.18 1.93
C ASP A 91 2.98 -11.86 2.13
N MET A 92 2.34 -12.20 1.03
CA MET A 92 1.03 -12.82 1.01
C MET A 92 1.02 -13.93 -0.02
N PHE A 93 0.29 -15.00 0.24
CA PHE A 93 0.07 -16.03 -0.78
C PHE A 93 -1.37 -16.06 -1.29
N VAL A 94 -1.52 -16.43 -2.56
CA VAL A 94 -2.80 -16.65 -3.24
C VAL A 94 -2.83 -18.08 -3.75
N SER A 95 -4.01 -18.66 -3.88
CA SER A 95 -4.17 -20.02 -4.39
C SER A 95 -5.40 -20.13 -5.29
N LYS A 96 -5.38 -21.10 -6.19
CA LYS A 96 -6.53 -21.46 -7.01
C LYS A 96 -7.27 -22.61 -6.35
N LYS A 97 -8.44 -22.34 -5.76
CA LYS A 97 -9.29 -23.34 -5.12
C LYS A 97 -10.61 -23.46 -5.84
N SER A 98 -11.03 -24.69 -6.10
CA SER A 98 -12.29 -24.98 -6.80
C SER A 98 -12.46 -24.17 -8.09
N ARG A 99 -11.35 -24.03 -8.85
CA ARG A 99 -11.21 -23.22 -10.08
C ARG A 99 -11.25 -21.70 -9.91
N LYS A 100 -11.28 -21.18 -8.68
CA LYS A 100 -11.30 -19.76 -8.39
C LYS A 100 -9.99 -19.29 -7.77
N TRP A 101 -9.38 -18.27 -8.36
CA TRP A 101 -8.23 -17.59 -7.75
C TRP A 101 -8.66 -16.73 -6.57
N GLY A 102 -7.83 -16.69 -5.53
CA GLY A 102 -8.14 -15.81 -4.40
C GLY A 102 -7.14 -15.85 -3.26
N TYR A 103 -7.36 -14.90 -2.36
CA TYR A 103 -6.89 -14.97 -0.97
C TYR A 103 -7.93 -15.75 -0.17
N HIS A 104 -7.61 -17.00 0.18
CA HIS A 104 -8.54 -17.90 0.87
C HIS A 104 -8.27 -17.88 2.37
N ASP A 105 -9.09 -17.15 3.13
CA ASP A 105 -8.97 -16.98 4.58
C ASP A 105 -8.72 -18.28 5.36
N ALA A 106 -9.37 -19.37 4.95
CA ALA A 106 -9.20 -20.69 5.57
C ALA A 106 -7.75 -21.20 5.47
N ASP A 107 -7.09 -20.98 4.34
CA ASP A 107 -5.68 -21.37 4.14
C ASP A 107 -4.75 -20.44 4.90
N GLN A 108 -5.12 -19.17 4.99
CA GLN A 108 -4.31 -18.15 5.67
C GLN A 108 -4.33 -18.36 7.19
N LYS A 109 -5.40 -18.96 7.72
CA LYS A 109 -5.58 -19.30 9.13
C LYS A 109 -5.12 -20.73 9.46
N ASP A 110 -4.94 -21.59 8.45
CA ASP A 110 -4.47 -22.96 8.65
C ASP A 110 -3.01 -22.98 9.12
N THR A 111 -2.76 -23.67 10.22
CA THR A 111 -1.43 -23.74 10.85
C THR A 111 -0.39 -24.41 9.94
N THR A 112 -0.80 -25.38 9.12
CA THR A 112 0.11 -26.06 8.19
C THR A 112 0.57 -25.09 7.11
N HIS A 113 -0.35 -24.36 6.49
CA HIS A 113 -0.05 -23.33 5.49
C HIS A 113 0.83 -22.22 6.07
N GLN A 114 0.49 -21.68 7.24
CA GLN A 114 1.27 -20.64 7.90
C GLN A 114 2.72 -21.07 8.16
N ASN A 115 2.90 -22.23 8.79
CA ASN A 115 4.22 -22.76 9.10
C ASN A 115 5.05 -23.00 7.83
N LYS A 116 4.40 -23.49 6.77
CA LYS A 116 5.08 -23.78 5.51
C LYS A 116 5.46 -22.52 4.76
N PHE A 117 4.56 -21.54 4.70
CA PHE A 117 4.82 -20.25 4.09
C PHE A 117 5.93 -19.49 4.81
N LYS A 118 5.96 -19.53 6.15
CA LYS A 118 7.04 -18.96 6.94
C LYS A 118 8.40 -19.56 6.57
N LYS A 119 8.52 -20.90 6.56
CA LYS A 119 9.76 -21.60 6.18
C LYS A 119 10.19 -21.27 4.75
N TYR A 120 9.24 -21.17 3.84
CA TYR A 120 9.48 -20.74 2.47
C TYR A 120 10.09 -19.33 2.41
N LEU A 121 9.52 -18.35 3.13
CA LEU A 121 10.05 -16.99 3.17
C LEU A 121 11.46 -16.94 3.79
N GLU A 122 11.68 -17.66 4.91
CA GLU A 122 13.00 -17.78 5.54
C GLU A 122 14.04 -18.33 4.56
N TYR A 123 13.70 -19.41 3.84
CA TYR A 123 14.57 -19.99 2.81
C TYR A 123 14.88 -18.99 1.68
N ARG A 124 13.88 -18.27 1.19
CA ARG A 124 14.04 -17.25 0.15
C ARG A 124 14.96 -16.12 0.56
N GLU A 125 14.89 -15.68 1.81
CA GLU A 125 15.77 -14.64 2.35
C GLU A 125 17.21 -15.13 2.54
N LEU A 126 17.40 -16.41 2.89
CA LEU A 126 18.74 -17.01 2.98
C LEU A 126 19.41 -17.13 1.60
N VAL A 127 18.66 -17.55 0.57
CA VAL A 127 19.21 -17.75 -0.79
C VAL A 127 19.47 -16.44 -1.54
N ARG A 128 18.83 -15.34 -1.12
CA ARG A 128 19.05 -14.00 -1.72
C ARG A 128 20.31 -13.29 -1.23
N ARG A 129 20.91 -13.73 -0.13
CA ARG A 129 22.14 -13.17 0.43
C ARG A 129 23.37 -13.80 -0.21
#